data_AF-A0A934J9J3-F1
#
_entry.id   AF-A0A934J9J3-F1
#
_cell.length_a   1.000
_cell.length_b   1.000
_cell.length_c   1.000
_cell.angle_alpha   90.00
_cell.angle_beta   90.00
_cell.angle_gamma   90.00
#
_symmetry.space_group_name_H-M   'P 1'
#
loop_
_entity.id
_entity.type
_entity.pdbx_description
1 polymer ?
#
loop_
_entity_poly.entity_id
_entity_poly.type
_entity_poly.pdbx_seq_one_letter_code
_entity_poly.pdbx_strand_id
1 'polypeptide(L)'
;MDVKQLKSWVLSNGLEDRSLKGFWNAFMNYQHDCSEEFEKIFPNFAPEKLSLSVDKVALTISNWPEEDYNHVVITIRIEYENCYAGYYSGLSTQN
;
A
#
# COMPACT_ATOMS: atom_id res chain seq x y z
N MET A 1 -7.05 -2.60 -20.53
CA MET A 1 -8.07 -2.53 -19.46
C MET A 1 -8.49 -1.07 -19.29
N ASP A 2 -9.80 -0.78 -19.27
CA ASP A 2 -10.29 0.57 -18.95
C ASP A 2 -10.41 0.81 -17.43
N VAL A 3 -10.68 2.04 -17.01
CA VAL A 3 -10.76 2.42 -15.59
C VAL A 3 -11.87 1.68 -14.83
N LYS A 4 -13.01 1.40 -15.47
CA LYS A 4 -14.13 0.68 -14.82
C LYS A 4 -13.78 -0.79 -14.62
N GLN A 5 -13.12 -1.40 -15.60
CA GLN A 5 -12.62 -2.76 -15.50
C GLN A 5 -11.54 -2.88 -14.42
N LEU A 6 -10.59 -1.94 -14.38
CA LEU A 6 -9.56 -1.88 -13.33
C LEU A 6 -10.18 -1.78 -11.94
N LYS A 7 -11.12 -0.84 -11.75
CA LYS A 7 -11.82 -0.68 -10.47
C LYS A 7 -12.56 -1.96 -10.07
N SER A 8 -13.28 -2.57 -11.01
CA SER A 8 -14.04 -3.80 -10.73
C SER A 8 -13.10 -4.95 -10.33
N TRP A 9 -11.97 -5.10 -11.03
CA TRP A 9 -10.98 -6.12 -10.74
C TRP A 9 -10.31 -5.91 -9.37
N VAL A 10 -9.97 -4.67 -9.02
CA VAL A 10 -9.42 -4.31 -7.71
C VAL A 10 -10.38 -4.67 -6.57
N LEU A 11 -11.66 -4.33 -6.73
CA LEU A 11 -12.70 -4.62 -5.74
C LEU A 11 -12.99 -6.13 -5.64
N SER A 12 -13.13 -6.83 -6.76
CA SER A 12 -13.46 -8.27 -6.77
C SER A 12 -12.35 -9.13 -6.18
N ASN A 13 -11.10 -8.69 -6.29
CA ASN A 13 -9.94 -9.39 -5.73
C ASN A 13 -9.56 -8.92 -4.32
N GLY A 14 -10.33 -8.00 -3.72
CA GLY A 14 -10.09 -7.48 -2.37
C GLY A 14 -8.70 -6.85 -2.21
N LEU A 15 -8.21 -6.16 -3.25
CA LEU A 15 -6.81 -5.70 -3.26
C LEU A 15 -6.56 -4.59 -2.24
N GLU A 16 -7.56 -3.77 -1.92
CA GLU A 16 -7.46 -2.78 -0.85
C GLU A 16 -7.17 -3.43 0.50
N ASP A 17 -7.99 -4.42 0.92
CA ASP A 17 -7.77 -5.16 2.16
C ASP A 17 -6.43 -5.88 2.19
N ARG A 18 -6.02 -6.46 1.05
CA ARG A 18 -4.72 -7.13 0.93
C ARG A 18 -3.57 -6.15 1.09
N SER A 19 -3.68 -4.96 0.48
CA SER A 19 -2.66 -3.91 0.61
C SER A 19 -2.60 -3.33 2.01
N LEU A 20 -3.73 -3.14 2.69
CA LEU A 20 -3.77 -2.70 4.09
C LEU A 20 -3.15 -3.74 5.03
N LYS A 21 -3.43 -5.03 4.82
CA LYS A 21 -2.76 -6.12 5.57
C LYS A 21 -1.26 -6.15 5.30
N GLY A 22 -0.85 -5.98 4.04
CA GLY A 22 0.55 -5.89 3.65
C GLY A 22 1.28 -4.72 4.32
N PHE A 23 0.62 -3.55 4.38
CA PHE A 23 1.12 -2.40 5.11
C PHE A 23 1.35 -2.73 6.57
N TRP A 24 0.35 -3.26 7.29
CA TRP A 24 0.49 -3.57 8.71
C TRP A 24 1.59 -4.58 8.99
N ASN A 25 1.72 -5.62 8.16
CA ASN A 25 2.82 -6.58 8.30
C ASN A 25 4.19 -5.89 8.17
N ALA A 26 4.36 -5.05 7.14
CA ALA A 26 5.61 -4.32 6.94
C ALA A 26 5.88 -3.30 8.07
N PHE A 27 4.84 -2.58 8.52
CA PHE A 27 4.93 -1.57 9.56
C PHE A 27 5.27 -2.19 10.93
N MET A 28 4.65 -3.32 11.29
CA MET A 28 4.96 -4.05 12.52
C MET A 28 6.36 -4.67 12.48
N ASN A 29 6.81 -5.15 11.32
CA ASN A 29 8.19 -5.61 11.16
C ASN A 29 9.18 -4.44 11.35
N TYR A 30 8.90 -3.28 10.77
CA TYR A 30 9.72 -2.08 10.97
C TYR A 30 9.78 -1.66 12.45
N GLN A 31 8.64 -1.68 13.14
CA GLN A 31 8.57 -1.43 14.58
C GLN A 31 9.44 -2.39 15.40
N HIS A 32 9.46 -3.67 15.03
CA HIS A 32 10.21 -4.69 15.75
C HIS A 32 11.71 -4.67 15.39
N ASP A 33 12.03 -4.74 14.11
CA ASP A 33 13.39 -4.93 13.61
C ASP A 33 14.22 -3.63 13.66
N CYS A 34 13.57 -2.47 13.69
CA CYS A 34 14.19 -1.15 13.70
C CYS A 34 13.63 -0.25 14.82
N SER A 35 13.35 -0.81 16.00
CA SER A 35 12.66 -0.14 17.11
C SER A 35 13.23 1.23 17.52
N GLU A 36 14.55 1.40 17.55
CA GLU A 36 15.18 2.70 17.87
C GLU A 36 14.90 3.79 16.84
N GLU A 37 14.86 3.43 15.55
CA GLU A 37 14.52 4.35 14.48
C GLU A 37 13.02 4.62 14.49
N PHE A 38 12.22 3.57 14.66
CA PHE A 38 10.77 3.66 14.76
C PHE A 38 10.34 4.64 15.86
N GLU A 39 10.89 4.54 17.07
CA GLU A 39 10.54 5.44 18.19
C GLU A 39 10.94 6.89 17.91
N LYS A 40 11.98 7.15 17.10
CA LYS A 40 12.35 8.51 16.68
C LYS A 40 11.32 9.11 15.71
N ILE A 41 10.72 8.29 14.85
CA ILE A 41 9.74 8.74 13.84
C ILE A 41 8.32 8.76 14.41
N PHE A 42 7.96 7.75 15.20
CA PHE A 42 6.64 7.55 15.81
C PHE A 42 6.73 7.47 17.34
N PRO A 43 7.15 8.56 18.02
CA PRO A 43 7.31 8.55 19.46
C PRO A 43 5.99 8.29 20.16
N ASN A 44 5.99 7.37 21.14
CA ASN A 44 4.79 6.91 21.83
C ASN A 44 3.67 6.50 20.84
N PHE A 45 4.02 5.68 19.84
CA PHE A 45 3.11 5.25 18.79
C PHE A 45 1.77 4.76 19.36
N ALA A 46 0.70 5.38 18.88
CA ALA A 46 -0.67 4.99 19.19
C ALA A 46 -1.40 4.66 17.87
N PRO A 47 -1.83 3.40 17.65
CA PRO A 47 -2.45 2.98 16.40
C PRO A 47 -3.65 3.84 15.98
N GLU A 48 -4.41 4.38 16.94
CA GLU A 48 -5.55 5.25 16.71
C GLU A 48 -5.19 6.62 16.11
N LYS A 49 -3.93 7.03 16.18
CA LYS A 49 -3.41 8.26 15.56
C LYS A 49 -2.97 8.04 14.10
N LEU A 50 -2.92 6.78 13.66
CA LEU A 50 -2.57 6.40 12.31
C LEU A 50 -3.83 6.30 11.46
N SER A 51 -3.86 7.06 10.36
CA SER A 51 -4.90 6.99 9.34
C SER A 51 -4.32 6.44 8.05
N LEU A 52 -5.03 5.49 7.45
CA LEU A 52 -4.64 4.83 6.21
C LEU A 52 -5.77 5.00 5.19
N SER A 53 -5.40 5.35 3.96
CA SER A 53 -6.37 5.45 2.86
C SER A 53 -5.74 5.05 1.53
N VAL A 54 -6.54 4.48 0.63
CA VAL A 54 -6.09 4.27 -0.76
C VAL A 54 -6.01 5.63 -1.45
N ASP A 55 -4.80 6.01 -1.83
CA ASP A 55 -4.52 7.27 -2.54
C ASP A 55 -4.58 7.08 -4.05
N LYS A 56 -4.02 5.96 -4.54
CA LYS A 56 -3.87 5.69 -5.97
C LYS A 56 -3.96 4.22 -6.29
N VAL A 57 -4.57 3.94 -7.44
CA VAL A 57 -4.56 2.64 -8.12
C VAL A 57 -3.99 2.83 -9.51
N ALA A 58 -2.98 2.06 -9.88
CA ALA A 58 -2.34 2.14 -11.19
C ALA A 58 -2.21 0.75 -11.82
N LEU A 59 -2.48 0.64 -13.12
CA LEU A 59 -2.05 -0.48 -13.93
C LEU A 59 -0.67 -0.15 -14.50
N THR A 60 0.31 -1.00 -14.22
CA THR A 60 1.66 -0.90 -14.75
C THR A 60 1.88 -2.01 -15.77
N ILE A 61 2.23 -1.62 -16.98
CA ILE A 61 2.75 -2.52 -18.00
C ILE A 61 4.25 -2.56 -17.80
N SER A 62 4.79 -3.71 -17.41
CA SER A 62 6.24 -3.89 -17.42
C SER A 62 6.66 -4.42 -18.79
N ASN A 63 7.96 -4.43 -19.08
CA ASN A 63 8.55 -5.13 -20.23
C ASN A 63 7.77 -5.01 -21.56
N TRP A 64 7.60 -3.77 -22.02
CA TRP A 64 7.07 -3.52 -23.36
C TRP A 64 8.11 -3.91 -24.43
N PRO A 65 7.73 -4.60 -25.52
CA PRO A 65 6.36 -4.94 -25.94
C PRO A 65 5.87 -6.36 -25.57
N GLU A 66 6.64 -7.14 -24.79
CA GLU A 66 6.28 -8.53 -24.47
C GLU A 66 5.02 -8.63 -23.59
N GLU A 67 4.81 -7.67 -22.69
CA GLU A 67 3.60 -7.50 -21.86
C GLU A 67 3.22 -8.71 -20.97
N ASP A 68 4.11 -9.67 -20.76
CA ASP A 68 3.82 -10.88 -19.96
C ASP A 68 3.98 -10.67 -18.45
N TYR A 69 4.41 -9.47 -18.02
CA TYR A 69 4.56 -9.11 -16.62
C TYR A 69 3.86 -7.78 -16.27
N ASN A 70 2.53 -7.82 -16.23
CA ASN A 70 1.70 -6.68 -15.87
C ASN A 70 1.18 -6.78 -14.44
N HIS A 71 1.07 -5.63 -13.76
CA HIS A 71 0.63 -5.63 -12.37
C HIS A 71 -0.15 -4.36 -12.02
N VAL A 72 -1.00 -4.49 -11.02
CA VAL A 72 -1.69 -3.37 -10.40
C VAL A 72 -0.94 -2.95 -9.14
N VAL A 73 -0.70 -1.65 -9.02
CA VAL A 73 -0.11 -1.02 -7.85
C VAL A 73 -1.24 -0.33 -7.07
N ILE A 74 -1.37 -0.68 -5.79
CA ILE A 74 -2.20 0.05 -4.83
C ILE A 74 -1.28 0.85 -3.92
N THR A 75 -1.44 2.18 -3.92
CA THR A 75 -0.71 3.08 -3.03
C THR A 75 -1.62 3.48 -1.87
N ILE A 76 -1.18 3.16 -0.66
CA ILE A 76 -1.80 3.56 0.60
C ILE A 76 -1.08 4.79 1.12
N ARG A 77 -1.82 5.87 1.35
CA ARG A 77 -1.33 7.06 2.05
C ARG A 77 -1.38 6.82 3.56
N ILE A 78 -0.32 7.25 4.21
CA ILE A 78 -0.12 7.13 5.65
C ILE A 78 -0.16 8.54 6.24
N GLU A 79 -1.06 8.75 7.18
CA GLU A 79 -1.12 9.97 7.98
C GLU A 79 -0.99 9.60 9.46
N TYR A 80 -0.21 10.37 10.19
CA TYR A 80 -0.02 10.21 11.63
C TYR A 80 -0.27 11.55 12.31
N GLU A 81 -1.16 11.58 13.31
CA GLU A 81 -1.60 12.81 13.98
C GLU A 81 -2.14 13.88 13.01
N ASN A 82 -2.84 13.45 11.96
CA ASN A 82 -3.35 14.30 10.87
C ASN A 82 -2.26 14.98 10.03
N CYS A 83 -1.00 14.57 10.17
CA CYS A 83 0.11 14.99 9.32
C CYS A 83 0.45 13.89 8.32
N TYR A 84 0.80 14.28 7.09
CA TYR A 84 1.31 13.34 6.09
C TYR A 84 2.60 12.68 6.59
N ALA A 85 2.60 11.34 6.65
CA ALA A 85 3.73 10.55 7.15
C ALA A 85 4.43 9.76 6.03
N GLY A 86 3.74 9.43 4.94
CA GLY A 86 4.34 8.71 3.82
C GLY A 86 3.35 7.94 2.94
N TYR A 87 3.90 7.02 2.15
CA TYR A 87 3.13 6.06 1.36
C TYR A 87 3.67 4.65 1.50
N TYR A 88 2.77 3.67 1.39
CA TYR A 88 3.09 2.25 1.18
C TYR A 88 2.53 1.82 -0.17
N SER A 89 3.29 1.04 -0.95
CA SER A 89 2.82 0.51 -2.23
C SER A 89 2.85 -1.01 -2.24
N GLY A 90 1.69 -1.62 -2.49
CA GLY A 90 1.55 -3.05 -2.71
C GLY A 90 1.41 -3.38 -4.20
N LEU A 91 2.06 -4.47 -4.63
CA LEU A 91 1.99 -4.97 -6.00
C LEU A 91 1.09 -6.21 -6.06
N SER A 92 0.24 -6.29 -7.07
CA SER A 92 -0.57 -7.48 -7.36
C SER A 92 -0.52 -7.79 -8.86
N THR A 93 -0.03 -8.97 -9.23
CA THR A 93 0.03 -9.41 -10.62
C THR A 93 -1.34 -9.83 -11.13
N GLN A 94 -1.62 -9.57 -12.40
CA GLN A 94 -2.72 -10.24 -13.10
C GLN A 94 -2.18 -11.60 -13.56
N ASN A 95 -2.73 -12.69 -13.02
CA ASN A 95 -2.47 -14.05 -13.51
C ASN A 95 -3.55 -14.46 -14.51
#